data_AF-A0A2P6PCS9-F1
#
_entry.id   AF-A0A2P6PCS9-F1
#
_cell.length_a   1.000
_cell.length_b   1.000
_cell.length_c   1.000
_cell.angle_alpha   90.00
_cell.angle_beta   90.00
_cell.angle_gamma   90.00
#
_symmetry.space_group_name_H-M   'P 1'
#
loop_
_entity.id
_entity.type
_entity.pdbx_description
1 polymer ?
#
loop_
_entity_poly.entity_id
_entity_poly.type
_entity_poly.pdbx_seq_one_letter_code
_entity_poly.pdbx_strand_id
1 'polypeptide(L)'
;MHLMQDKVEESPESSYSSKLPAPSILKDPKNRQHVSRPPEVVNARSDIPIIRMEQEILEAINENSTVIIRGETGCGKTTKVPQVFLYEVGIGSSVSPLGSGILGVTQPHRIAVYATASRVAYELGVSVGEEVGYQVRYDKKIGKSCSINFMTDGILLRELQVS
;
A
#
# COMPACT_ATOMS: atom_id res chain seq x y z
N MET A 1 -17.11 46.08 -24.33
CA MET A 1 -17.39 44.95 -23.40
C MET A 1 -17.44 43.68 -24.25
N HIS A 2 -16.32 43.07 -24.66
CA HIS A 2 -15.52 42.10 -23.88
C HIS A 2 -16.37 41.26 -22.91
N LEU A 3 -16.70 40.03 -23.30
CA LEU A 3 -16.21 38.81 -22.64
C LEU A 3 -16.47 37.60 -23.55
N MET A 4 -15.44 36.77 -23.65
CA MET A 4 -15.27 35.64 -24.55
C MET A 4 -16.15 34.46 -24.14
N GLN A 5 -16.69 33.75 -25.14
CA GLN A 5 -17.09 32.36 -25.00
C GLN A 5 -15.81 31.52 -25.13
N ASP A 6 -15.21 31.17 -23.99
CA ASP A 6 -14.07 30.28 -23.97
C ASP A 6 -14.54 28.83 -24.14
N LYS A 7 -13.94 28.23 -25.18
CA LYS A 7 -14.07 26.85 -25.60
C LYS A 7 -13.74 25.91 -24.45
N VAL A 8 -14.58 24.89 -24.29
CA VAL A 8 -14.22 23.68 -23.56
C VAL A 8 -13.09 23.02 -24.34
N GLU A 9 -11.87 23.17 -23.85
CA GLU A 9 -10.65 22.59 -24.41
C GLU A 9 -10.61 21.12 -24.02
N GLU A 10 -11.03 20.28 -24.96
CA GLU A 10 -10.92 18.83 -24.92
C GLU A 10 -9.42 18.47 -24.92
N SER A 11 -8.89 18.05 -23.77
CA SER A 11 -7.49 17.63 -23.67
C SER A 11 -7.30 16.28 -24.39
N PRO A 12 -6.24 16.14 -25.21
CA PRO A 12 -6.05 14.99 -26.07
C PRO A 12 -5.78 13.71 -25.27
N GLU A 13 -6.52 12.64 -25.58
CA GLU A 13 -6.22 11.27 -25.19
C GLU A 13 -4.82 10.90 -25.70
N SER A 14 -3.82 11.12 -24.85
CA SER A 14 -2.45 10.73 -25.11
C SER A 14 -2.31 9.24 -24.91
N SER A 15 -2.19 8.54 -26.03
CA SER A 15 -1.75 7.17 -26.21
C SER A 15 -0.49 6.81 -25.41
N TYR A 16 -0.68 6.29 -24.20
CA TYR A 16 0.35 5.55 -23.47
C TYR A 16 -0.17 4.18 -23.04
N SER A 17 -0.58 3.36 -24.01
CA SER A 17 -0.74 1.92 -23.80
C SER A 17 0.55 1.21 -24.18
N SER A 18 1.59 1.34 -23.35
CA SER A 18 2.64 0.35 -23.29
C SER A 18 2.13 -0.79 -22.42
N LYS A 19 1.60 -1.85 -23.06
CA LYS A 19 1.19 -3.10 -22.40
C LYS A 19 2.39 -3.71 -21.67
N LEU A 20 2.54 -3.38 -20.39
CA LEU A 20 3.32 -4.19 -19.47
C LEU A 20 2.49 -5.43 -19.13
N PRO A 21 3.11 -6.62 -19.04
CA PRO A 21 2.38 -7.83 -18.68
C PRO A 21 1.79 -7.68 -17.27
N ALA A 22 0.47 -7.79 -17.16
CA ALA A 22 -0.24 -7.82 -15.90
C ALA A 22 0.29 -9.00 -15.06
N PRO A 23 0.84 -8.78 -13.86
CA PRO A 23 1.20 -9.89 -13.00
C PRO A 23 -0.11 -10.53 -12.53
N SER A 24 -0.30 -11.82 -12.82
CA SER A 24 -1.46 -12.59 -12.35
C SER A 24 -1.25 -12.94 -10.88
N ILE A 25 -1.55 -11.97 -10.03
CA ILE A 25 -1.16 -11.92 -8.62
C ILE A 25 -2.10 -12.75 -7.74
N LEU A 26 -3.38 -12.84 -8.13
CA LEU A 26 -4.40 -13.58 -7.40
C LEU A 26 -4.35 -15.07 -7.79
N LYS A 27 -3.35 -15.81 -7.31
CA LYS A 27 -3.35 -17.27 -7.40
C LYS A 27 -3.40 -17.88 -6.00
N ASP A 28 -4.50 -18.62 -5.79
CA ASP A 28 -4.90 -19.45 -4.65
C ASP A 28 -5.52 -18.77 -3.41
N PRO A 29 -6.83 -19.02 -3.11
CA PRO A 29 -7.51 -18.57 -1.89
C PRO A 29 -7.00 -19.27 -0.60
N LYS A 30 -5.99 -20.13 -0.71
CA LYS A 30 -5.42 -20.91 0.41
C LYS A 30 -4.35 -20.16 1.22
N ASN A 31 -3.92 -18.97 0.79
CA ASN A 31 -2.82 -18.25 1.44
C ASN A 31 -3.27 -17.03 2.29
N ARG A 32 -4.57 -16.92 2.60
CA ARG A 32 -5.07 -15.90 3.53
C ARG A 32 -4.46 -16.14 4.91
N GLN A 33 -3.45 -15.35 5.27
CA GLN A 33 -2.88 -15.42 6.61
C GLN A 33 -3.93 -14.94 7.62
N HIS A 34 -4.29 -15.82 8.55
CA HIS A 34 -5.23 -15.52 9.63
C HIS A 34 -4.53 -14.68 10.71
N VAL A 35 -4.89 -13.41 10.80
CA VAL A 35 -4.38 -12.50 11.84
C VAL A 35 -5.29 -12.52 13.04
N SER A 36 -4.72 -12.83 14.20
CA SER A 36 -5.37 -12.58 15.48
C SER A 36 -5.34 -11.07 15.76
N ARG A 37 -6.48 -10.40 15.61
CA ARG A 37 -6.60 -8.94 15.80
C ARG A 37 -7.33 -8.63 17.12
N PRO A 38 -7.03 -7.50 17.77
CA PRO A 38 -7.82 -7.05 18.91
C PRO A 38 -9.31 -6.87 18.52
N PRO A 39 -10.27 -7.22 19.39
CA PRO A 39 -11.70 -7.18 19.07
C PRO A 39 -12.19 -5.76 18.72
N GLU A 40 -11.60 -4.73 19.33
CA GLU A 40 -11.88 -3.33 19.02
C GLU A 40 -11.53 -2.96 17.57
N VAL A 41 -10.43 -3.51 17.05
CA VAL A 41 -9.98 -3.28 15.67
C VAL A 41 -10.88 -4.00 14.68
N VAL A 42 -11.42 -5.17 15.04
CA VAL A 42 -12.36 -5.90 14.21
C VAL A 42 -13.66 -5.10 14.04
N ASN A 43 -14.21 -4.57 15.13
CA ASN A 43 -15.46 -3.82 15.09
C ASN A 43 -15.34 -2.49 14.33
N ALA A 44 -14.20 -1.79 14.47
CA ALA A 44 -13.97 -0.50 13.80
C ALA A 44 -13.68 -0.60 12.29
N ARG A 45 -13.55 -1.81 11.72
CA ARG A 45 -13.24 -2.00 10.29
C ARG A 45 -14.45 -1.87 9.38
N SER A 46 -15.64 -2.29 9.83
CA SER A 46 -16.86 -2.31 9.02
C SER A 46 -17.30 -0.94 8.49
N ASP A 47 -16.86 0.12 9.18
CA ASP A 47 -17.22 1.52 8.89
C ASP A 47 -16.22 2.22 7.97
N ILE A 48 -15.07 1.60 7.67
CA ILE A 48 -14.03 2.25 6.86
C ILE A 48 -14.33 2.03 5.37
N PRO A 49 -14.54 3.09 4.57
CA PRO A 49 -14.97 2.96 3.17
C PRO A 49 -14.06 2.09 2.31
N ILE A 50 -12.74 2.14 2.55
CA ILE A 50 -11.76 1.42 1.74
C ILE A 50 -11.84 -0.10 1.88
N ILE A 51 -12.38 -0.60 3.00
CA ILE A 51 -12.55 -2.05 3.21
C ILE A 51 -13.71 -2.57 2.34
N ARG A 52 -14.73 -1.75 2.09
CA ARG A 52 -15.84 -2.12 1.19
C ARG A 52 -15.42 -2.17 -0.27
N MET A 53 -14.40 -1.38 -0.63
CA MET A 53 -13.84 -1.30 -1.98
C MET A 53 -12.60 -2.20 -2.16
N GLU A 54 -12.32 -3.09 -1.21
CA GLU A 54 -11.14 -3.96 -1.24
C GLU A 54 -11.08 -4.83 -2.51
N GLN A 55 -12.21 -5.39 -2.93
CA GLN A 55 -12.27 -6.22 -4.15
C GLN A 55 -11.95 -5.40 -5.41
N GLU A 56 -12.52 -4.21 -5.55
CA GLU A 56 -12.27 -3.31 -6.68
C GLU A 56 -10.79 -2.89 -6.75
N ILE A 57 -10.18 -2.63 -5.60
CA ILE A 57 -8.74 -2.32 -5.52
C ILE A 57 -7.91 -3.52 -6.00
N LEU A 58 -8.21 -4.73 -5.54
CA LEU A 58 -7.49 -5.95 -5.92
C LEU A 58 -7.62 -6.26 -7.42
N GLU A 59 -8.81 -6.12 -7.98
CA GLU A 59 -9.06 -6.26 -9.42
C GLU A 59 -8.23 -5.25 -10.22
N ALA A 60 -8.27 -3.97 -9.82
CA ALA A 60 -7.52 -2.92 -10.49
C ALA A 60 -6.01 -3.17 -10.49
N ILE A 61 -5.44 -3.70 -9.39
CA ILE A 61 -4.01 -4.04 -9.29
C ILE A 61 -3.66 -5.28 -10.11
N ASN A 62 -4.57 -6.26 -10.18
CA ASN A 62 -4.35 -7.46 -10.97
C ASN A 62 -4.36 -7.15 -12.48
N GLU A 63 -5.15 -6.16 -12.91
CA GLU A 63 -5.23 -5.74 -14.30
C GLU A 63 -4.16 -4.72 -14.70
N ASN A 64 -3.69 -3.89 -13.76
CA ASN A 64 -2.82 -2.76 -14.04
C ASN A 64 -1.53 -2.81 -13.22
N SER A 65 -0.40 -2.55 -13.88
CA SER A 65 0.90 -2.43 -13.20
C SER A 65 1.02 -1.18 -12.31
N THR A 66 0.13 -0.20 -12.47
CA THR A 66 0.08 1.03 -11.66
C THR A 66 -1.37 1.42 -11.41
N VAL A 67 -1.72 1.68 -10.15
CA VAL A 67 -3.07 2.04 -9.72
C VAL A 67 -3.01 3.31 -8.88
N ILE A 68 -3.89 4.27 -9.17
CA ILE A 68 -4.03 5.51 -8.40
C ILE A 68 -5.28 5.40 -7.52
N ILE A 69 -5.09 5.36 -6.21
CA ILE A 69 -6.18 5.32 -5.24
C ILE A 69 -6.40 6.71 -4.65
N ARG A 70 -7.55 7.32 -4.97
CA ARG A 70 -7.96 8.62 -4.39
C ARG A 70 -9.05 8.41 -3.35
N GLY A 71 -8.98 9.15 -2.24
CA GLY A 71 -10.04 9.21 -1.25
C GLY A 71 -9.76 10.30 -0.22
N GLU A 72 -10.76 10.68 0.57
CA GLU A 72 -10.63 11.71 1.61
C GLU A 72 -9.67 11.30 2.74
N THR A 73 -9.13 12.26 3.49
CA THR A 73 -8.36 11.95 4.71
C THR A 73 -9.25 11.23 5.73
N GLY A 74 -8.74 10.18 6.37
CA GLY A 74 -9.53 9.38 7.31
C GLY A 74 -10.22 8.17 6.70
N CYS A 75 -10.25 8.01 5.36
CA CYS A 75 -10.81 6.79 4.75
C CYS A 75 -9.91 5.54 4.87
N GLY A 76 -8.78 5.64 5.57
CA GLY A 76 -7.92 4.50 5.89
C GLY A 76 -6.92 4.08 4.81
N LYS A 77 -6.68 4.90 3.76
CA LYS A 77 -5.69 4.60 2.69
C LYS A 77 -4.36 4.10 3.22
N THR A 78 -3.66 4.94 3.97
CA THR A 78 -2.28 4.66 4.41
C THR A 78 -2.18 3.47 5.37
N THR A 79 -3.23 3.18 6.14
CA THR A 79 -3.22 2.12 7.15
C THR A 79 -3.78 0.79 6.64
N LYS A 80 -4.81 0.81 5.79
CA LYS A 80 -5.55 -0.39 5.38
C LYS A 80 -5.09 -0.94 4.03
N VAL A 81 -4.75 -0.08 3.07
CA VAL A 81 -4.25 -0.53 1.76
C VAL A 81 -3.05 -1.46 1.94
N PRO A 82 -2.00 -1.12 2.72
CA PRO A 82 -0.88 -2.05 2.88
C PRO A 82 -1.26 -3.40 3.49
N GLN A 83 -2.26 -3.43 4.38
CA GLN A 83 -2.74 -4.67 4.99
C GLN A 83 -3.49 -5.54 3.98
N VAL A 84 -4.39 -4.96 3.18
CA VAL A 84 -5.12 -5.68 2.12
C VAL A 84 -4.13 -6.38 1.19
N PHE A 85 -3.08 -5.68 0.77
CA PHE A 85 -2.04 -6.23 -0.09
C PHE A 85 -1.24 -7.33 0.61
N LEU A 86 -0.90 -7.16 1.88
CA LEU A 86 -0.20 -8.20 2.63
C LEU A 86 -1.02 -9.50 2.68
N TYR A 87 -2.32 -9.42 2.94
CA TYR A 87 -3.17 -10.61 3.18
C TYR A 87 -3.75 -11.26 1.93
N GLU A 88 -4.20 -10.47 0.95
CA GLU A 88 -4.87 -11.01 -0.24
C GLU A 88 -3.88 -11.27 -1.39
N VAL A 89 -2.79 -10.50 -1.47
CA VAL A 89 -1.72 -10.71 -2.48
C VAL A 89 -0.59 -11.61 -1.94
N GLY A 90 -0.38 -11.66 -0.63
CA GLY A 90 0.67 -12.49 -0.02
C GLY A 90 2.08 -11.95 -0.23
N ILE A 91 2.25 -10.63 -0.39
CA ILE A 91 3.56 -9.97 -0.47
C ILE A 91 4.34 -10.27 0.83
N GLY A 92 5.57 -10.77 0.74
CA GLY A 92 6.39 -11.15 1.90
C GLY A 92 6.43 -12.65 2.21
N SER A 93 5.64 -13.48 1.51
CA SER A 93 5.79 -14.94 1.51
C SER A 93 6.70 -15.40 0.38
N SER A 94 7.49 -16.47 0.57
CA SER A 94 8.26 -17.13 -0.51
C SER A 94 7.40 -17.63 -1.67
N VAL A 95 6.08 -17.62 -1.51
CA VAL A 95 5.07 -18.05 -2.51
C VAL A 95 4.48 -16.86 -3.28
N SER A 96 4.91 -15.62 -3.01
CA SER A 96 4.37 -14.47 -3.74
C SER A 96 4.75 -14.53 -5.23
N PRO A 97 3.78 -14.34 -6.15
CA PRO A 97 4.06 -14.25 -7.59
C PRO A 97 4.90 -13.02 -7.97
N LEU A 98 5.09 -12.07 -7.04
CA LEU A 98 5.98 -10.91 -7.16
C LEU A 98 7.39 -11.16 -6.57
N GLY A 99 7.67 -12.38 -6.08
CA GLY A 99 8.94 -12.75 -5.43
C GLY A 99 8.96 -12.49 -3.92
N SER A 100 10.06 -12.83 -3.24
CA SER A 100 10.29 -12.55 -1.81
C SER A 100 10.59 -11.06 -1.59
N GLY A 101 9.62 -10.20 -1.87
CA GLY A 101 9.71 -8.75 -1.71
C GLY A 101 9.04 -8.25 -0.44
N ILE A 102 9.52 -7.11 0.07
CA ILE A 102 8.92 -6.37 1.18
C ILE A 102 8.03 -5.26 0.58
N LEU A 103 6.82 -5.08 1.10
CA LEU A 103 5.96 -3.96 0.71
C LEU A 103 6.50 -2.64 1.26
N GLY A 104 7.05 -1.80 0.38
CA GLY A 104 7.51 -0.45 0.73
C GLY A 104 6.37 0.56 0.73
N VAL A 105 6.17 1.27 1.83
CA VAL A 105 5.20 2.37 1.93
C VAL A 105 5.93 3.65 2.28
N THR A 106 5.93 4.63 1.38
CA THR A 106 6.61 5.90 1.63
C THR A 106 5.70 6.91 2.32
N GLN A 107 6.29 7.77 3.15
CA GLN A 107 5.65 8.93 3.77
C GLN A 107 6.62 10.13 3.73
N PRO A 108 6.11 11.36 3.50
CA PRO A 108 6.97 12.54 3.35
C PRO A 108 7.67 12.95 4.65
N HIS A 109 7.08 12.62 5.80
CA HIS A 109 7.57 13.04 7.11
C HIS A 109 7.95 11.84 7.98
N ARG A 110 9.07 11.97 8.70
CA ARG A 110 9.54 10.94 9.65
C ARG A 110 8.49 10.59 10.70
N ILE A 111 7.81 11.60 11.25
CA ILE A 111 6.78 11.38 12.28
C ILE A 111 5.62 10.53 11.72
N ALA A 112 5.24 10.75 10.46
CA ALA A 112 4.21 9.95 9.79
C ALA A 112 4.64 8.50 9.57
N VAL A 113 5.92 8.25 9.25
CA VAL A 113 6.50 6.90 9.17
C VAL A 113 6.33 6.16 10.50
N TYR A 114 6.80 6.75 11.61
CA TYR A 114 6.71 6.14 12.93
C TYR A 114 5.26 5.91 13.38
N ALA A 115 4.40 6.92 13.21
CA ALA A 115 3.00 6.85 13.59
C ALA A 115 2.25 5.76 12.81
N THR A 116 2.48 5.67 11.50
CA THR A 116 1.81 4.69 10.65
C THR A 116 2.32 3.28 10.95
N ALA A 117 3.63 3.08 11.08
CA ALA A 117 4.20 1.78 11.42
C ALA A 117 3.67 1.28 12.77
N SER A 118 3.65 2.14 13.78
CA SER A 118 3.11 1.80 15.11
C SER A 118 1.61 1.50 15.06
N ARG A 119 0.84 2.28 14.28
CA ARG A 119 -0.60 2.07 14.10
C ARG A 119 -0.88 0.73 13.42
N VAL A 120 -0.18 0.42 12.33
CA VAL A 120 -0.41 -0.83 11.59
C VAL A 120 0.06 -2.04 12.40
N ALA A 121 1.19 -1.95 13.11
CA ALA A 121 1.64 -3.01 14.02
C ALA A 121 0.59 -3.31 15.10
N TYR A 122 0.03 -2.27 15.73
CA TYR A 122 -1.08 -2.42 16.69
C TYR A 122 -2.32 -3.07 16.07
N GLU A 123 -2.70 -2.67 14.86
CA GLU A 123 -3.87 -3.23 14.16
C GLU A 123 -3.68 -4.70 13.75
N LEU A 124 -2.44 -5.15 13.60
CA LEU A 124 -2.08 -6.54 13.31
C LEU A 124 -1.76 -7.35 14.58
N GLY A 125 -1.69 -6.72 15.75
CA GLY A 125 -1.33 -7.39 17.00
C GLY A 125 0.14 -7.81 17.07
N VAL A 126 1.02 -7.19 16.27
CA VAL A 126 2.46 -7.50 16.22
C VAL A 126 3.30 -6.35 16.77
N SER A 127 4.56 -6.62 17.09
CA SER A 127 5.49 -5.56 17.50
C SER A 127 6.15 -4.91 16.28
N VAL A 128 6.36 -3.58 16.35
CA VAL A 128 7.16 -2.89 15.32
C VAL A 128 8.57 -3.47 15.29
N GLY A 129 9.02 -3.89 14.11
CA GLY A 129 10.28 -4.60 13.88
C GLY A 129 10.11 -6.10 13.62
N GLU A 130 8.89 -6.64 13.68
CA GLU A 130 8.58 -8.02 13.27
C GLU A 130 8.04 -8.03 11.84
N GLU A 131 6.74 -8.22 11.64
CA GLU A 131 6.08 -8.17 10.33
C GLU A 131 5.96 -6.75 9.75
N VAL A 132 5.94 -5.74 10.64
CA VAL A 132 5.83 -4.33 10.29
C VAL A 132 7.06 -3.58 10.78
N GLY A 133 7.82 -3.02 9.85
CA GLY A 133 9.04 -2.25 10.12
C GLY A 133 8.96 -0.81 9.65
N TYR A 134 10.00 -0.04 9.99
CA TYR A 134 10.21 1.27 9.40
C TYR A 134 11.69 1.57 9.13
N GLN A 135 11.92 2.52 8.23
CA GLN A 135 13.25 3.01 7.88
C GLN A 135 13.25 4.52 7.58
N VAL A 136 14.02 5.26 8.36
CA VAL A 136 14.29 6.68 8.15
C VAL A 136 15.80 6.92 8.20
N ARG A 137 16.25 8.11 7.80
CA ARG A 137 17.70 8.40 7.60
C ARG A 137 18.63 7.97 8.73
N TYR A 138 18.22 8.12 9.99
CA TYR A 138 19.06 7.87 11.17
C TYR A 138 18.54 6.73 12.04
N ASP A 139 17.51 6.01 11.60
CA ASP A 139 16.85 5.02 12.43
C ASP A 139 16.14 3.99 11.57
N LYS A 140 16.31 2.72 11.91
CA LYS A 140 15.82 1.59 11.12
C LYS A 140 15.42 0.47 12.07
N LYS A 141 14.19 0.00 11.94
CA LYS A 141 13.66 -1.15 12.68
C LYS A 141 12.93 -2.08 11.73
N ILE A 142 13.67 -3.04 11.18
CA ILE A 142 13.18 -4.04 10.22
C ILE A 142 13.66 -5.42 10.67
N GLY A 143 12.74 -6.34 10.91
CA GLY A 143 13.04 -7.74 11.24
C GLY A 143 13.24 -8.62 10.02
N LYS A 144 13.70 -9.85 10.25
CA LYS A 144 13.87 -10.86 9.19
C LYS A 144 12.54 -11.31 8.56
N SER A 145 11.45 -11.21 9.32
CA SER A 145 10.08 -11.54 8.90
C SER A 145 9.28 -10.31 8.47
N CYS A 146 9.94 -9.18 8.17
CA CYS A 146 9.26 -7.94 7.84
C CYS A 146 8.62 -8.02 6.45
N SER A 147 7.29 -7.88 6.41
CA SER A 147 6.52 -7.88 5.17
C SER A 147 6.10 -6.47 4.75
N ILE A 148 6.03 -5.51 5.67
CA ILE A 148 5.71 -4.10 5.39
C ILE A 148 6.78 -3.19 5.96
N ASN A 149 7.41 -2.37 5.12
CA ASN A 149 8.41 -1.38 5.53
C ASN A 149 7.91 0.04 5.25
N PHE A 150 7.66 0.81 6.30
CA PHE A 150 7.34 2.23 6.19
C PHE A 150 8.61 3.07 6.12
N MET A 151 8.76 3.91 5.10
CA MET A 151 9.99 4.68 4.93
C MET A 151 9.74 6.12 4.49
N THR A 152 10.76 6.96 4.61
CA THR A 152 10.73 8.30 3.99
C THR A 152 11.09 8.23 2.52
N ASP A 153 10.57 9.15 1.72
CA ASP A 153 10.90 9.25 0.28
C ASP A 153 12.42 9.28 0.02
N GLY A 154 13.18 9.99 0.85
CA GLY A 154 14.64 10.06 0.75
C GLY A 154 15.37 8.74 1.04
N ILE A 155 14.76 7.81 1.78
CA ILE A 155 15.31 6.46 1.95
C ILE A 155 15.10 5.65 0.67
N LEU A 156 13.89 5.67 0.12
CA LEU A 156 13.58 4.96 -1.12
C LEU A 156 14.49 5.46 -2.26
N LEU A 157 14.62 6.77 -2.43
CA LEU A 157 15.50 7.36 -3.44
C LEU A 157 16.97 6.94 -3.27
N ARG A 158 17.45 6.82 -2.04
CA ARG A 158 18.80 6.33 -1.78
C ARG A 158 18.96 4.85 -2.13
N GLU A 159 17.98 4.01 -1.82
CA GLU A 159 18.02 2.58 -2.17
C GLU A 159 18.01 2.36 -3.70
N LEU A 160 17.27 3.21 -4.43
CA LEU A 160 17.24 3.19 -5.90
C LEU A 160 18.53 3.69 -6.56
N GLN A 161 19.36 4.48 -5.87
CA GLN A 161 20.65 4.94 -6.38
C GLN A 161 21.78 3.94 -6.16
N VAL A 162 21.60 3.02 -5.20
CA VAL A 162 22.60 2.03 -4.81
C VAL A 162 22.33 0.67 -5.47
N SER A 163 21.10 0.42 -5.93
CA SER A 163 20.75 -0.71 -6.81
C SER A 163 21.12 -0.43 -8.26
#